data_AF-A0A847BR31-F1
#
_entry.id   AF-A0A847BR31-F1
#
_cell.length_a   1.000
_cell.length_b   1.000
_cell.length_c   1.000
_cell.angle_alpha   90.00
_cell.angle_beta   90.00
_cell.angle_gamma   90.00
#
_symmetry.space_group_name_H-M   'P 1'
#
loop_
_entity.id
_entity.type
_entity.pdbx_description
1 polymer ?
#
loop_
_entity_poly.entity_id
_entity_poly.type
_entity_poly.pdbx_seq_one_letter_code
_entity_poly.pdbx_strand_id
1 'polypeptide(L)'
;IEREKALILNKANSHTDDINKNFIDEKSSFNNEFLALKNEFKKLEKENISLKLGQDEQLLELKDEFESLRKVFNEREATYEAKILQLSQTLEREQKESQTLVKNASKQKPILLASITCDDMESGTNSPSANCKTRVKEFLKDFESSHFYEIVPIVDDDGFATLKRVQASSLSISKDEIDRLTRLSNLGLGKDRAASGGQLVDEFFEGLTRISYAVEGVEIKNKRGFIIKVYR
;
A
#
# COMPACT_ATOMS: atom_id res chain seq x y z
N ILE A 1 62.32 37.44 91.20
CA ILE A 1 61.00 38.11 91.30
C ILE A 1 60.79 39.22 90.26
N GLU A 2 61.31 40.46 90.39
CA GLU A 2 60.97 41.53 89.43
C GLU A 2 61.47 41.30 88.00
N ARG A 3 62.71 40.80 87.83
CA ARG A 3 63.24 40.43 86.50
C ARG A 3 62.46 39.29 85.83
N GLU A 4 61.99 38.31 86.60
CA GLU A 4 61.18 37.20 86.07
C GLU A 4 59.79 37.68 85.66
N LYS A 5 59.17 38.59 86.44
CA LYS A 5 57.91 39.23 86.06
C LYS A 5 58.04 40.01 84.75
N ALA A 6 59.14 40.76 84.57
CA ALA A 6 59.40 41.49 83.33
C ALA A 6 59.60 40.55 82.12
N LEU A 7 60.30 39.42 82.31
CA LEU A 7 60.50 38.41 81.26
C LEU A 7 59.19 37.74 80.84
N ILE A 8 58.34 37.38 81.81
CA ILE A 8 57.01 36.81 81.56
C ILE A 8 56.12 37.82 80.83
N LEU A 9 56.14 39.08 81.25
CA LEU A 9 55.36 40.15 80.62
C LEU A 9 55.80 40.39 79.16
N ASN A 10 57.10 40.43 78.89
CA ASN A 10 57.63 40.58 77.53
C ASN A 10 57.26 39.39 76.63
N LYS A 11 57.31 38.16 77.16
CA LYS A 11 56.89 36.96 76.42
C LYS A 11 55.38 36.96 76.13
N ALA A 12 54.57 37.41 77.08
CA ALA A 12 53.12 37.56 76.89
C ALA A 12 52.79 38.63 75.84
N ASN A 13 53.49 39.77 75.84
CA ASN A 13 53.32 40.82 74.85
C ASN A 13 53.72 40.33 73.45
N SER A 14 54.89 39.69 73.30
CA SER A 14 55.32 39.09 72.03
C SER A 14 54.33 38.07 71.49
N HIS A 15 53.77 37.22 72.37
CA HIS A 15 52.77 36.24 71.96
C HIS A 15 51.45 36.91 71.52
N THR A 16 51.07 38.01 72.17
CA THR A 16 49.89 38.80 71.80
C THR A 16 50.09 39.48 70.44
N ASP A 17 51.29 39.99 70.16
CA ASP A 17 51.63 40.59 68.87
C ASP A 17 51.60 39.56 67.73
N ASP A 18 52.12 38.35 67.97
CA ASP A 18 52.06 37.25 67.00
C ASP A 18 50.62 36.81 66.69
N ILE A 19 49.76 36.72 67.72
CA ILE A 19 48.34 36.41 67.55
C ILE A 19 47.63 37.50 66.73
N ASN A 20 47.88 38.78 67.05
CA ASN A 20 47.28 39.90 66.32
C ASN A 20 47.71 39.91 64.86
N LYS A 21 48.99 39.63 64.59
CA LYS A 21 49.51 39.54 63.22
C LYS A 21 48.85 38.40 62.45
N ASN A 22 48.78 37.20 63.03
CA ASN A 22 48.12 36.06 62.39
C ASN A 22 46.64 36.34 62.11
N PHE A 23 45.93 36.99 63.04
CA PHE A 23 44.54 37.37 62.85
C PHE A 23 44.36 38.38 61.69
N ILE A 24 45.26 39.35 61.57
CA ILE A 24 45.25 40.31 60.45
C ILE A 24 45.50 39.59 59.12
N ASP A 25 46.48 38.68 59.09
CA ASP A 25 46.84 37.92 57.89
C ASP A 25 45.69 36.99 57.46
N GLU A 26 45.07 36.26 58.39
CA GLU A 26 43.88 35.42 58.13
C GLU A 26 42.70 36.25 57.63
N LYS A 27 42.42 37.39 58.27
CA LYS A 27 41.35 38.30 57.85
C LYS A 27 41.59 38.85 56.44
N SER A 28 42.84 39.18 56.12
CA SER A 28 43.24 39.63 54.78
C SER A 28 43.03 38.52 53.74
N SER A 29 43.49 37.30 54.05
CA SER A 29 43.32 36.12 53.18
C SER A 29 41.84 35.83 52.92
N PHE A 30 41.03 35.78 53.98
CA PHE A 30 39.59 35.54 53.88
C PHE A 30 38.88 36.62 53.05
N ASN A 31 39.26 37.90 53.23
CA ASN A 31 38.65 38.99 52.47
C ASN A 31 39.01 38.90 50.98
N ASN A 32 40.22 38.46 50.64
CA ASN A 32 40.64 38.23 49.26
C ASN A 32 39.87 37.06 48.63
N GLU A 33 39.72 35.95 49.33
CA GLU A 33 38.91 34.80 48.88
C GLU A 33 37.43 35.18 48.69
N PHE A 34 36.87 35.94 49.64
CA PHE A 34 35.50 36.43 49.54
C PHE A 34 35.31 37.35 48.33
N LEU A 35 36.29 38.21 48.04
CA LEU A 35 36.25 39.09 46.87
C LEU A 35 36.33 38.28 45.57
N ALA A 36 37.19 37.26 45.52
CA ALA A 36 37.33 36.36 44.38
C ALA A 36 36.01 35.62 44.11
N LEU A 37 35.42 35.02 45.15
CA LEU A 37 34.15 34.30 45.06
C LEU A 37 33.00 35.21 44.62
N LYS A 38 32.95 36.46 45.12
CA LYS A 38 31.95 37.45 44.71
C LYS A 38 32.08 37.83 43.24
N ASN A 39 33.30 37.92 42.72
CA ASN A 39 33.55 38.22 41.31
C ASN A 39 33.16 37.03 40.42
N GLU A 40 33.46 35.81 40.85
CA GLU A 40 33.06 34.59 40.14
C GLU A 40 31.53 34.44 40.09
N PHE A 41 30.84 34.68 41.21
CA PHE A 41 29.38 34.66 41.26
C PHE A 41 28.75 35.67 40.28
N LYS A 42 29.28 36.90 40.22
CA LYS A 42 28.83 37.92 39.26
C LYS A 42 29.09 37.50 37.80
N LYS A 43 30.17 36.77 37.53
CA LYS A 43 30.48 36.27 36.20
C LYS A 43 29.47 35.20 35.77
N LEU A 44 29.23 34.23 36.65
CA LEU A 44 28.26 33.15 36.41
C LEU A 44 26.84 33.68 36.25
N GLU A 45 26.44 34.69 37.03
CA GLU A 45 25.13 35.32 36.90
C GLU A 45 24.93 35.96 35.51
N LYS A 46 25.94 36.67 35.00
CA LYS A 46 25.90 37.25 33.65
C LYS A 46 25.85 36.19 32.56
N GLU A 47 26.63 35.13 32.70
CA GLU A 47 26.64 34.01 31.75
C GLU A 47 25.28 33.31 31.70
N ASN A 48 24.64 33.09 32.85
CA ASN A 48 23.32 32.48 32.92
C ASN A 48 22.23 33.35 32.27
N ILE A 49 22.26 34.67 32.49
CA ILE A 49 21.35 35.61 31.81
C ILE A 49 21.55 35.54 30.29
N SER A 50 22.81 35.56 29.82
CA SER A 50 23.12 35.48 28.39
C SER A 50 22.65 34.17 27.78
N LEU A 51 22.85 33.03 28.46
CA LEU A 51 22.41 31.72 27.99
C LEU A 51 20.89 31.65 27.89
N LYS A 52 20.18 32.18 28.89
CA LYS A 52 18.71 32.21 28.91
C LYS A 52 18.15 33.06 27.76
N LEU A 53 18.72 34.24 27.52
CA LEU A 53 18.33 35.08 26.39
C LEU A 53 18.54 34.38 25.04
N GLY A 54 19.67 33.69 24.87
CA GLY A 54 19.92 32.92 23.64
C GLY A 54 18.96 31.76 23.44
N GLN A 55 18.55 31.08 24.52
CA GLN A 55 17.52 30.03 24.47
C GLN A 55 16.15 30.58 24.10
N ASP A 56 15.76 31.73 24.66
CA ASP A 56 14.47 32.37 24.36
C ASP A 56 14.40 32.83 22.89
N GLU A 57 15.51 33.32 22.33
CA GLU A 57 15.61 33.70 20.91
C GLU A 57 15.45 32.49 19.98
N GLN A 58 16.15 31.39 20.27
CA GLN A 58 16.02 30.13 19.50
C GLN A 58 14.59 29.56 19.56
N LEU A 59 13.93 29.67 20.73
CA LEU A 59 12.55 29.21 20.89
C LEU A 59 11.57 30.05 20.07
N LEU A 60 11.81 31.36 19.97
CA LEU A 60 10.99 32.26 19.18
C LEU A 60 11.11 31.96 17.68
N GLU A 61 12.34 31.79 17.20
CA GLU A 61 12.61 31.45 15.79
C GLU A 61 11.98 30.11 15.40
N LEU A 62 12.13 29.08 16.24
CA LEU A 62 11.51 27.78 16.02
C LEU A 62 9.98 27.85 16.00
N LYS A 63 9.38 28.72 16.81
CA LYS A 63 7.93 28.93 16.84
C LYS A 63 7.44 29.58 15.54
N ASP A 64 8.16 30.58 15.05
CA ASP A 64 7.82 31.25 13.79
C ASP A 64 7.96 30.30 12.59
N GLU A 65 9.02 29.48 12.56
CA GLU A 65 9.17 28.40 11.56
C GLU A 65 8.00 27.43 11.61
N PHE A 66 7.59 26.99 12.81
CA PHE A 66 6.46 26.07 12.98
C PHE A 66 5.14 26.68 12.48
N GLU A 67 4.88 27.96 12.77
CA GLU A 67 3.70 28.67 12.27
C GLU A 67 3.72 28.81 10.75
N SER A 68 4.88 29.11 10.16
CA SER A 68 5.05 29.21 8.71
C SER A 68 4.78 27.86 8.03
N LEU A 69 5.33 26.78 8.56
CA LEU A 69 5.16 25.42 8.03
C LEU A 69 3.70 24.99 8.13
N ARG A 70 3.05 25.31 9.25
CA ARG A 70 1.62 25.04 9.46
C ARG A 70 0.74 25.73 8.42
N LYS A 71 1.04 26.99 8.07
CA LYS A 71 0.29 27.70 7.01
C LYS A 71 0.46 27.02 5.65
N VAL A 72 1.70 26.69 5.27
CA VAL A 72 1.99 26.00 4.00
C VAL A 72 1.30 24.63 3.94
N PHE A 73 1.28 23.90 5.06
CA PHE A 73 0.59 22.62 5.13
C PHE A 73 -0.92 22.76 4.88
N ASN A 74 -1.58 23.68 5.59
CA ASN A 74 -3.01 23.91 5.44
C ASN A 74 -3.40 24.36 4.02
N GLU A 75 -2.59 25.20 3.37
CA GLU A 75 -2.82 25.64 1.99
C GLU A 75 -2.72 24.48 1.00
N ARG A 76 -1.73 23.59 1.19
CA ARG A 76 -1.58 22.38 0.37
C ARG A 76 -2.73 21.40 0.59
N GLU A 77 -3.15 21.20 1.83
CA GLU A 77 -4.28 20.35 2.19
C GLU A 77 -5.56 20.82 1.48
N ALA A 78 -5.91 22.11 1.61
CA ALA A 78 -7.07 22.68 0.93
C ALA A 78 -7.00 22.53 -0.60
N THR A 79 -5.80 22.68 -1.18
CA THR A 79 -5.58 22.49 -2.62
C THR A 79 -5.83 21.03 -3.06
N TYR A 80 -5.35 20.06 -2.26
CA TYR A 80 -5.57 18.65 -2.55
C TYR A 80 -7.03 18.25 -2.39
N GLU A 81 -7.71 18.73 -1.35
CA GLU A 81 -9.15 18.49 -1.16
C GLU A 81 -9.98 19.01 -2.34
N ALA A 82 -9.69 20.22 -2.82
CA ALA A 82 -10.35 20.79 -3.99
C ALA A 82 -10.12 19.95 -5.26
N LYS A 83 -8.89 19.46 -5.47
CA LYS A 83 -8.55 18.61 -6.62
C LYS A 83 -9.25 17.24 -6.55
N ILE A 84 -9.32 16.64 -5.37
CA ILE A 84 -10.04 15.38 -5.15
C ILE A 84 -11.52 15.57 -5.50
N LEU A 85 -12.15 16.63 -4.99
CA LEU A 85 -13.56 16.91 -5.27
C LEU A 85 -13.82 17.07 -6.78
N GLN A 86 -12.97 17.81 -7.49
CA GLN A 86 -13.10 18.01 -8.93
C GLN A 86 -12.97 16.69 -9.73
N LEU A 87 -12.01 15.84 -9.35
CA LEU A 87 -11.83 14.53 -10.00
C LEU A 87 -13.01 13.61 -9.73
N SER A 88 -13.52 13.57 -8.49
CA SER A 88 -14.70 12.78 -8.14
C SER A 88 -15.93 13.20 -8.94
N GLN A 89 -16.18 14.50 -9.07
CA GLN A 89 -17.30 15.02 -9.88
C GLN A 89 -17.15 14.67 -11.37
N THR A 90 -15.93 14.74 -11.90
CA THR A 90 -15.65 14.39 -13.30
C THR A 90 -15.93 12.92 -13.55
N LEU A 91 -15.46 12.04 -12.66
CA LEU A 91 -15.68 10.60 -12.74
C LEU A 91 -17.18 10.25 -12.68
N GLU A 92 -17.94 10.87 -11.77
CA GLU A 92 -19.39 10.67 -11.69
C GLU A 92 -20.11 11.09 -12.98
N ARG A 93 -19.69 12.19 -13.60
CA ARG A 93 -20.25 12.65 -14.87
C ARG A 93 -19.96 11.65 -15.99
N GLU A 94 -18.71 11.21 -16.13
CA GLU A 94 -18.30 10.23 -17.15
C GLU A 94 -19.02 8.89 -16.98
N GLN A 95 -19.23 8.45 -15.73
CA GLN A 95 -20.02 7.25 -15.43
C GLN A 95 -21.49 7.41 -15.84
N LYS A 96 -22.12 8.56 -15.54
CA LYS A 96 -23.50 8.84 -15.95
C LYS A 96 -23.63 8.89 -17.47
N GLU A 97 -22.70 9.56 -18.16
CA GLU A 97 -22.66 9.62 -19.62
C GLU A 97 -22.51 8.20 -20.23
N SER A 98 -21.56 7.41 -19.72
CA SER A 98 -21.38 6.01 -20.12
C SER A 98 -22.64 5.16 -19.92
N GLN A 99 -23.35 5.34 -18.80
CA GLN A 99 -24.61 4.64 -18.54
C GLN A 99 -25.73 5.07 -19.51
N THR A 100 -25.80 6.35 -19.89
CA THR A 100 -26.78 6.82 -20.87
C THR A 100 -26.53 6.28 -22.27
N LEU A 101 -25.27 6.17 -22.69
CA LEU A 101 -24.88 5.53 -23.96
C LEU A 101 -25.28 4.05 -23.99
N VAL A 102 -25.05 3.32 -22.89
CA VAL A 102 -25.41 1.90 -22.77
C VAL A 102 -26.93 1.68 -22.80
N LYS A 103 -27.73 2.55 -22.16
CA LYS A 103 -29.20 2.45 -22.17
C LYS A 103 -29.80 2.66 -23.56
N ASN A 104 -29.17 3.48 -24.40
CA ASN A 104 -29.63 3.70 -25.78
C ASN A 104 -29.25 2.55 -26.74
N ALA A 105 -28.19 1.79 -26.43
CA ALA A 105 -27.77 0.62 -27.21
C ALA A 105 -28.62 -0.65 -26.94
N SER A 106 -29.37 -0.71 -25.82
CA SER A 106 -30.02 -1.95 -25.34
C SER A 106 -31.23 -2.46 -26.14
N LYS A 107 -31.52 -1.90 -27.33
CA LYS A 107 -32.62 -2.35 -28.21
C LYS A 107 -32.14 -3.13 -29.44
N GLN A 108 -30.84 -3.19 -29.71
CA GLN A 108 -30.31 -3.93 -30.85
C GLN A 108 -29.83 -5.30 -30.40
N LYS A 109 -30.21 -6.35 -31.15
CA LYS A 109 -29.66 -7.70 -30.93
C LYS A 109 -28.16 -7.66 -31.22
N PRO A 110 -27.31 -8.28 -30.37
CA PRO A 110 -25.88 -8.34 -30.62
C PRO A 110 -25.58 -8.94 -32.00
N ILE A 111 -24.72 -8.29 -32.78
CA ILE A 111 -24.32 -8.78 -34.10
C ILE A 111 -22.97 -9.47 -33.95
N LEU A 112 -22.90 -10.76 -34.26
CA LEU A 112 -21.64 -11.51 -34.28
C LEU A 112 -20.73 -10.94 -35.37
N LEU A 113 -19.57 -10.43 -34.97
CA LEU A 113 -18.56 -9.91 -35.88
C LEU A 113 -17.60 -11.00 -36.33
N ALA A 114 -17.07 -11.77 -35.38
CA ALA A 114 -16.10 -12.82 -35.64
C ALA A 114 -16.03 -13.82 -34.48
N SER A 115 -15.37 -14.95 -34.73
CA SER A 115 -15.07 -15.93 -33.70
C SER A 115 -13.76 -16.65 -33.96
N ILE A 116 -13.08 -17.04 -32.88
CA ILE A 116 -11.91 -17.91 -32.93
C ILE A 116 -12.13 -19.14 -32.04
N THR A 117 -11.68 -20.29 -32.53
CA THR A 117 -11.75 -21.57 -31.80
C THR A 117 -10.37 -22.04 -31.37
N CYS A 118 -10.26 -22.40 -30.09
CA CYS A 118 -9.16 -23.15 -29.52
C CYS A 118 -9.69 -24.49 -29.00
N ASP A 119 -9.38 -25.56 -29.72
CA ASP A 119 -9.87 -26.91 -29.46
C ASP A 119 -8.72 -27.93 -29.22
N ASP A 120 -7.52 -27.40 -28.97
CA ASP A 120 -6.25 -28.11 -28.81
C ASP A 120 -5.76 -28.15 -27.34
N MET A 121 -6.69 -28.11 -26.37
CA MET A 121 -6.33 -28.29 -24.96
C MET A 121 -6.11 -29.77 -24.62
N GLU A 122 -5.02 -30.05 -23.92
CA GLU A 122 -4.63 -31.42 -23.55
C GLU A 122 -5.56 -32.05 -22.50
N SER A 123 -5.50 -33.38 -22.40
CA SER A 123 -6.18 -34.11 -21.34
C SER A 123 -5.60 -33.83 -19.98
N GLY A 124 -6.47 -33.48 -19.02
CA GLY A 124 -6.06 -33.22 -17.64
C GLY A 124 -5.44 -31.84 -17.42
N THR A 125 -5.45 -30.96 -18.43
CA THR A 125 -5.03 -29.56 -18.26
C THR A 125 -6.17 -28.61 -18.62
N ASN A 126 -6.27 -27.52 -17.86
CA ASN A 126 -7.17 -26.40 -18.15
C ASN A 126 -6.42 -25.25 -18.84
N SER A 127 -5.21 -25.49 -19.35
CA SER A 127 -4.37 -24.47 -19.98
C SER A 127 -4.42 -24.57 -21.50
N PRO A 128 -4.68 -23.46 -22.23
CA PRO A 128 -4.58 -23.44 -23.68
C PRO A 128 -3.13 -23.68 -24.13
N SER A 129 -2.98 -24.32 -25.29
CA SER A 129 -1.68 -24.52 -25.92
C SER A 129 -1.00 -23.17 -26.23
N ALA A 130 0.32 -23.18 -26.37
CA ALA A 130 1.05 -21.97 -26.79
C ALA A 130 0.55 -21.45 -28.15
N ASN A 131 0.20 -22.35 -29.08
CA ASN A 131 -0.34 -22.00 -30.38
C ASN A 131 -1.71 -21.32 -30.26
N CYS A 132 -2.61 -21.86 -29.42
CA CYS A 132 -3.89 -21.22 -29.13
C CYS A 132 -3.69 -19.80 -28.59
N LYS A 133 -2.82 -19.63 -27.58
CA LYS A 133 -2.55 -18.30 -26.99
C LYS A 133 -2.10 -17.29 -28.04
N THR A 134 -1.19 -17.68 -28.93
CA THR A 134 -0.73 -16.82 -30.03
C THR A 134 -1.85 -16.46 -30.99
N ARG A 135 -2.64 -17.44 -31.44
CA ARG A 135 -3.77 -17.18 -32.37
C ARG A 135 -4.84 -16.28 -31.74
N VAL A 136 -5.16 -16.49 -30.46
CA VAL A 136 -6.09 -15.62 -29.72
C VAL A 136 -5.54 -14.21 -29.64
N LYS A 137 -4.27 -14.03 -29.28
CA LYS A 137 -3.64 -12.71 -29.24
C LYS A 137 -3.65 -12.02 -30.60
N GLU A 138 -3.44 -12.74 -31.68
CA GLU A 138 -3.53 -12.20 -33.04
C GLU A 138 -4.95 -11.80 -33.39
N PHE A 139 -5.93 -12.66 -33.11
CA PHE A 139 -7.35 -12.39 -33.32
C PHE A 139 -7.84 -11.15 -32.58
N LEU A 140 -7.43 -10.95 -31.33
CA LEU A 140 -7.89 -9.82 -30.51
C LEU A 140 -7.36 -8.45 -30.98
N LYS A 141 -6.29 -8.40 -31.79
CA LYS A 141 -5.74 -7.15 -32.33
C LYS A 141 -6.70 -6.42 -33.27
N ASP A 142 -7.64 -7.15 -33.87
CA ASP A 142 -8.60 -6.59 -34.83
C ASP A 142 -9.84 -5.98 -34.14
N PHE A 143 -9.90 -6.01 -32.80
CA PHE A 143 -11.06 -5.58 -32.02
C PHE A 143 -10.68 -4.63 -30.88
N GLU A 144 -11.68 -3.88 -30.41
CA GLU A 144 -11.55 -2.92 -29.31
C GLU A 144 -12.18 -3.45 -28.02
N SER A 145 -11.68 -3.00 -26.86
CA SER A 145 -12.21 -3.34 -25.54
C SER A 145 -13.70 -3.00 -25.34
N SER A 146 -14.22 -2.09 -26.17
CA SER A 146 -15.63 -1.68 -26.21
C SER A 146 -16.58 -2.75 -26.75
N HIS A 147 -16.08 -3.74 -27.50
CA HIS A 147 -16.87 -4.87 -27.99
C HIS A 147 -17.28 -5.81 -26.86
N PHE A 148 -18.28 -6.65 -27.12
CA PHE A 148 -18.72 -7.69 -26.20
C PHE A 148 -18.11 -9.03 -26.59
N TYR A 149 -17.48 -9.70 -25.64
CA TYR A 149 -16.81 -10.97 -25.85
C TYR A 149 -17.58 -12.09 -25.14
N GLU A 150 -18.01 -13.11 -25.88
CA GLU A 150 -18.60 -14.33 -25.32
C GLU A 150 -17.58 -15.47 -25.38
N ILE A 151 -17.36 -16.14 -24.25
CA ILE A 151 -16.55 -17.35 -24.17
C ILE A 151 -17.47 -18.56 -24.05
N VAL A 152 -17.39 -19.44 -25.03
CA VAL A 152 -18.15 -20.69 -25.06
C VAL A 152 -17.20 -21.86 -24.84
N PRO A 153 -17.37 -22.68 -23.79
CA PRO A 153 -16.50 -23.82 -23.59
C PRO A 153 -16.77 -24.94 -24.60
N ILE A 154 -15.72 -25.63 -25.01
CA ILE A 154 -15.77 -26.87 -25.78
C ILE A 154 -15.42 -28.00 -24.83
N VAL A 155 -16.35 -28.93 -24.65
CA VAL A 155 -16.19 -30.15 -23.87
C VAL A 155 -16.13 -31.37 -24.78
N ASP A 156 -15.38 -32.38 -24.33
CA ASP A 156 -15.24 -33.62 -25.07
C ASP A 156 -16.43 -34.53 -24.72
N ASP A 157 -16.99 -35.23 -25.71
CA ASP A 157 -18.08 -36.19 -25.50
C ASP A 157 -17.59 -37.45 -24.75
N ASP A 158 -16.28 -37.67 -24.70
CA ASP A 158 -15.59 -38.70 -23.91
C ASP A 158 -15.10 -38.19 -22.54
N GLY A 159 -15.51 -36.98 -22.12
CA GLY A 159 -14.99 -36.23 -20.97
C GLY A 159 -14.89 -37.00 -19.65
N PHE A 160 -15.70 -38.05 -19.47
CA PHE A 160 -15.58 -38.99 -18.36
C PHE A 160 -15.58 -40.44 -18.85
N ALA A 161 -14.52 -40.84 -19.57
CA ALA A 161 -14.27 -42.24 -19.92
C ALA A 161 -14.46 -43.20 -18.72
N THR A 162 -14.16 -42.74 -17.50
CA THR A 162 -14.41 -43.49 -16.26
C THR A 162 -15.91 -43.69 -15.99
N LEU A 163 -16.76 -42.68 -16.14
CA LEU A 163 -18.23 -42.83 -15.98
C LEU A 163 -18.82 -43.73 -17.07
N LYS A 164 -18.33 -43.65 -18.32
CA LYS A 164 -18.71 -44.59 -19.39
C LYS A 164 -18.25 -46.03 -19.08
N ARG A 165 -17.08 -46.22 -18.46
CA ARG A 165 -16.63 -47.54 -17.98
C ARG A 165 -17.49 -48.05 -16.82
N VAL A 166 -17.93 -47.16 -15.93
CA VAL A 166 -18.89 -47.48 -14.85
C VAL A 166 -20.23 -47.95 -15.42
N GLN A 167 -20.72 -47.30 -16.48
CA GLN A 167 -21.89 -47.73 -17.25
C GLN A 167 -21.74 -49.16 -17.80
N ALA A 168 -20.56 -49.50 -18.30
CA ALA A 168 -20.26 -50.80 -18.89
C ALA A 168 -20.00 -51.91 -17.84
N SER A 169 -19.81 -51.55 -16.56
CA SER A 169 -19.31 -52.48 -15.53
C SER A 169 -20.35 -52.87 -14.48
N SER A 170 -21.57 -53.25 -14.89
CA SER A 170 -22.57 -53.97 -14.05
C SER A 170 -22.90 -53.38 -12.66
N LEU A 171 -22.43 -52.17 -12.34
CA LEU A 171 -22.80 -51.42 -11.15
C LEU A 171 -24.23 -50.93 -11.38
N SER A 172 -25.10 -51.06 -10.37
CA SER A 172 -26.53 -50.75 -10.44
C SER A 172 -26.85 -49.24 -10.59
N ILE A 173 -26.02 -48.48 -11.28
CA ILE A 173 -26.24 -47.06 -11.55
C ILE A 173 -27.06 -46.96 -12.82
N SER A 174 -28.22 -46.32 -12.72
CA SER A 174 -29.09 -46.09 -13.87
C SER A 174 -28.39 -45.24 -14.94
N LYS A 175 -28.75 -45.46 -16.20
CA LYS A 175 -28.27 -44.65 -17.32
C LYS A 175 -28.57 -43.15 -17.10
N ASP A 176 -29.75 -42.84 -16.58
CA ASP A 176 -30.15 -41.45 -16.29
C ASP A 176 -29.23 -40.77 -15.29
N GLU A 177 -28.77 -41.50 -14.26
CA GLU A 177 -27.83 -40.96 -13.28
C GLU A 177 -26.42 -40.78 -13.88
N ILE A 178 -25.98 -41.67 -14.77
CA ILE A 178 -24.72 -41.51 -15.50
C ILE A 178 -24.77 -40.31 -16.44
N ASP A 179 -25.89 -40.11 -17.15
CA ASP A 179 -26.09 -38.97 -18.05
C ASP A 179 -26.11 -37.65 -17.24
N ARG A 180 -26.79 -37.65 -16.07
CA ARG A 180 -26.80 -36.50 -15.14
C ARG A 180 -25.40 -36.18 -14.63
N LEU A 181 -24.64 -37.17 -14.16
CA LEU A 181 -23.29 -36.98 -13.65
C LEU A 181 -22.34 -36.49 -14.75
N THR A 182 -22.49 -37.02 -15.96
CA THR A 182 -21.72 -36.57 -17.13
C THR A 182 -22.01 -35.11 -17.43
N ARG A 183 -23.29 -34.69 -17.46
CA ARG A 183 -23.68 -33.31 -17.70
C ARG A 183 -23.13 -32.35 -16.63
N LEU A 184 -23.26 -32.69 -15.36
CA LEU A 184 -22.74 -31.88 -14.26
C LEU A 184 -21.22 -31.73 -14.32
N SER A 185 -20.53 -32.80 -14.69
CA SER A 185 -19.07 -32.78 -14.77
C SER A 185 -18.58 -32.00 -16.00
N ASN A 186 -19.27 -32.13 -17.14
CA ASN A 186 -19.04 -31.28 -18.32
C ASN A 186 -19.30 -29.80 -18.01
N LEU A 187 -20.28 -29.47 -17.18
CA LEU A 187 -20.52 -28.09 -16.74
C LEU A 187 -19.35 -27.53 -15.93
N GLY A 188 -18.81 -28.31 -14.99
CA GLY A 188 -17.64 -27.92 -14.20
C GLY A 188 -16.39 -27.72 -15.07
N LEU A 189 -16.06 -28.69 -15.92
CA LEU A 189 -14.94 -28.59 -16.85
C LEU A 189 -15.12 -27.44 -17.85
N GLY A 190 -16.36 -27.24 -18.32
CA GLY A 190 -16.70 -26.15 -19.21
C GLY A 190 -16.42 -24.79 -18.56
N LYS A 191 -16.77 -24.62 -17.28
CA LYS A 191 -16.50 -23.38 -16.54
C LYS A 191 -14.99 -23.07 -16.48
N ASP A 192 -14.15 -24.06 -16.18
CA ASP A 192 -12.70 -23.87 -16.11
C ASP A 192 -12.12 -23.49 -17.48
N ARG A 193 -12.58 -24.15 -18.56
CA ARG A 193 -12.11 -23.86 -19.93
C ARG A 193 -12.56 -22.48 -20.40
N ALA A 194 -13.79 -22.10 -20.08
CA ALA A 194 -14.30 -20.78 -20.38
C ALA A 194 -13.53 -19.72 -19.59
N ALA A 195 -13.19 -19.98 -18.32
CA ALA A 195 -12.34 -19.09 -17.53
C ALA A 195 -10.96 -18.88 -18.18
N SER A 196 -10.32 -19.95 -18.65
CA SER A 196 -9.03 -19.85 -19.36
C SER A 196 -9.11 -19.02 -20.65
N GLY A 197 -10.19 -19.16 -21.43
CA GLY A 197 -10.42 -18.32 -22.60
C GLY A 197 -10.67 -16.85 -22.24
N GLY A 198 -11.47 -16.62 -21.19
CA GLY A 198 -11.74 -15.28 -20.68
C GLY A 198 -10.50 -14.59 -20.15
N GLN A 199 -9.60 -15.31 -19.48
CA GLN A 199 -8.33 -14.77 -18.98
C GLN A 199 -7.47 -14.23 -20.13
N LEU A 200 -7.42 -14.89 -21.29
CA LEU A 200 -6.66 -14.37 -22.43
C LEU A 200 -7.23 -13.06 -22.97
N VAL A 201 -8.56 -12.88 -22.93
CA VAL A 201 -9.23 -11.64 -23.34
C VAL A 201 -8.98 -10.55 -22.30
N ASP A 202 -9.10 -10.89 -21.02
CA ASP A 202 -8.90 -9.98 -19.88
C ASP A 202 -7.45 -9.46 -19.84
N GLU A 203 -6.46 -10.34 -19.98
CA GLU A 203 -5.03 -9.99 -20.05
C GLU A 203 -4.71 -9.11 -21.26
N PHE A 204 -5.36 -9.32 -22.40
CA PHE A 204 -5.11 -8.54 -23.61
C PHE A 204 -5.65 -7.10 -23.50
N PHE A 205 -6.80 -6.92 -22.87
CA PHE A 205 -7.46 -5.61 -22.71
C PHE A 205 -7.27 -5.01 -21.31
N GLU A 206 -6.38 -5.57 -20.49
CA GLU A 206 -6.06 -5.09 -19.14
C GLU A 206 -7.29 -4.91 -18.23
N GLY A 207 -8.26 -5.83 -18.34
CA GLY A 207 -9.50 -5.80 -17.54
C GLY A 207 -10.54 -4.75 -17.96
N LEU A 208 -10.34 -4.06 -19.09
CA LEU A 208 -11.22 -2.98 -19.55
C LEU A 208 -12.42 -3.45 -20.39
N THR A 209 -12.56 -4.75 -20.62
CA THR A 209 -13.56 -5.30 -21.54
C THR A 209 -14.67 -6.09 -20.84
N ARG A 210 -15.82 -6.21 -21.49
CA ARG A 210 -16.97 -6.97 -20.99
C ARG A 210 -16.93 -8.38 -21.55
N ILE A 211 -16.74 -9.35 -20.66
CA ILE A 211 -16.72 -10.77 -20.98
C ILE A 211 -17.99 -11.44 -20.43
N SER A 212 -18.63 -12.24 -21.27
CA SER A 212 -19.73 -13.13 -20.89
C SER A 212 -19.30 -14.58 -21.07
N TYR A 213 -19.73 -15.44 -20.16
CA TYR A 213 -19.48 -16.87 -20.20
C TYR A 213 -20.77 -17.59 -20.57
N ALA A 214 -20.74 -18.40 -21.62
CA ALA A 214 -21.89 -19.22 -21.99
C ALA A 214 -22.17 -20.25 -20.89
N VAL A 215 -23.45 -20.40 -20.54
CA VAL A 215 -23.91 -21.35 -19.52
C VAL A 215 -23.73 -22.79 -20.00
N GLU A 216 -24.02 -23.02 -21.29
CA GLU A 216 -23.86 -24.32 -21.94
C GLU A 216 -22.70 -24.28 -22.91
N GLY A 217 -21.87 -25.32 -22.86
CA GLY A 217 -20.77 -25.51 -23.80
C GLY A 217 -21.19 -26.28 -25.05
N VAL A 218 -20.25 -26.40 -25.97
CA VAL A 218 -20.40 -27.26 -27.15
C VAL A 218 -19.71 -28.59 -26.88
N GLU A 219 -20.42 -29.69 -27.08
CA GLU A 219 -19.84 -31.04 -27.04
C GLU A 219 -19.27 -31.39 -28.41
N ILE A 220 -17.95 -31.61 -28.49
CA ILE A 220 -17.27 -31.97 -29.73
C ILE A 220 -16.35 -33.15 -29.46
N LYS A 221 -16.51 -34.21 -30.24
CA LYS A 221 -15.75 -35.45 -30.10
C LYS A 221 -14.25 -35.23 -30.15
N ASN A 222 -13.53 -35.71 -29.14
CA ASN A 222 -12.07 -35.60 -28.98
C ASN A 222 -11.55 -34.15 -29.00
N LYS A 223 -12.38 -33.16 -28.71
CA LYS A 223 -12.01 -31.74 -28.79
C LYS A 223 -12.28 -31.04 -27.47
N ARG A 224 -11.37 -30.13 -27.11
CA ARG A 224 -11.32 -29.54 -25.78
C ARG A 224 -10.82 -28.11 -25.88
N GLY A 225 -11.57 -27.19 -25.31
CA GLY A 225 -11.11 -25.82 -25.11
C GLY A 225 -12.24 -24.83 -25.09
N PHE A 226 -12.19 -23.82 -25.93
CA PHE A 226 -13.16 -22.73 -25.95
C PHE A 226 -13.26 -22.05 -27.31
N ILE A 227 -14.36 -21.32 -27.50
CA ILE A 227 -14.60 -20.41 -28.60
C ILE A 227 -14.70 -19.01 -28.02
N ILE A 228 -14.00 -18.05 -28.59
CA ILE A 228 -14.18 -16.63 -28.29
C ILE A 228 -15.00 -16.05 -29.44
N LYS A 229 -16.14 -15.45 -29.12
CA LYS A 229 -16.98 -14.74 -30.08
C LYS A 229 -16.99 -13.26 -29.74
N VAL A 230 -16.95 -12.42 -30.76
CA VAL A 230 -16.94 -10.96 -30.63
C VAL A 230 -18.22 -10.41 -31.22
N TYR A 231 -18.90 -9.54 -30.48
CA TYR A 231 -20.15 -8.91 -30.88
C TYR A 231 -20.02 -7.39 -30.86
N ARG A 232 -20.75 -6.74 -31.77
CA ARG A 232 -21.08 -5.31 -31.69
C ARG A 232 -22.42 -5.11 -30.98
#